data_AF-A0A923ZYR1-F1
#
_entry.id   AF-A0A923ZYR1-F1
#
_cell.length_a   1.000
_cell.length_b   1.000
_cell.length_c   1.000
_cell.angle_alpha   90.00
_cell.angle_beta   90.00
_cell.angle_gamma   90.00
#
_symmetry.space_group_name_H-M   'P 1'
#
loop_
_entity.id
_entity.type
_entity.pdbx_description
1 polymer ?
#
loop_
_entity_poly.entity_id
_entity_poly.type
_entity_poly.pdbx_seq_one_letter_code
_entity_poly.pdbx_strand_id
1 'polypeptide(L)' 'MFTTKSKKEKCTIIKIDNTFHFETKTKYEIWDSKGAVMLNGDDFSVDVSKLNGGIYYLNTNSKMEKFIKK' A
#
# COMPACT_ATOMS: atom_id res chain seq x y z
N MET A 1 -6.76 27.10 -22.10
CA MET A 1 -5.59 26.58 -21.36
C MET A 1 -6.11 25.85 -20.13
N PHE A 2 -6.13 24.52 -20.14
CA PHE A 2 -6.60 23.72 -19.01
C PHE A 2 -5.39 23.39 -18.13
N THR A 3 -5.27 24.08 -17.00
CA THR A 3 -4.30 23.70 -15.97
C THR A 3 -4.87 22.53 -15.18
N THR A 4 -4.46 21.32 -15.54
CA THR A 4 -4.73 20.11 -14.74
C THR A 4 -4.00 20.26 -13.41
N LYS A 5 -4.75 20.72 -12.39
CA LYS A 5 -4.32 20.66 -10.99
C LYS A 5 -4.04 19.20 -10.68
N SER A 6 -2.78 18.85 -10.43
CA SER A 6 -2.38 17.54 -9.91
C SER A 6 -3.14 17.30 -8.61
N LYS A 7 -4.21 16.52 -8.69
CA LYS A 7 -5.00 16.09 -7.55
C LYS A 7 -4.07 15.17 -6.76
N LYS A 8 -3.52 15.69 -5.67
CA LYS A 8 -2.67 14.95 -4.73
C LYS A 8 -3.48 13.72 -4.31
N GLU A 9 -3.10 12.54 -4.80
CA GLU A 9 -3.76 11.28 -4.47
C GLU A 9 -3.74 11.12 -2.96
N LYS A 10 -4.90 11.25 -2.34
CA LYS A 10 -5.05 11.17 -0.90
C LYS A 10 -5.23 9.71 -0.56
N CYS A 11 -4.12 8.98 -0.54
CA CYS A 11 -4.13 7.57 -0.15
C CYS A 11 -4.44 7.47 1.35
N THR A 12 -5.73 7.48 1.67
CA THR A 12 -6.27 7.29 3.01
C THR A 12 -6.17 5.81 3.30
N ILE A 13 -5.06 5.41 3.91
CA ILE A 13 -4.89 4.05 4.40
C ILE A 13 -5.83 3.90 5.59
N ILE A 14 -7.03 3.39 5.31
CA ILE A 14 -7.91 2.88 6.36
C ILE A 14 -7.34 1.52 6.71
N LYS A 15 -6.48 1.48 7.74
CA LYS A 15 -5.94 0.24 8.29
C LYS A 15 -7.07 -0.47 9.03
N ILE A 16 -7.91 -1.21 8.30
CA ILE A 16 -8.86 -2.15 8.89
C ILE A 16 -8.08 -3.44 9.08
N ASP A 17 -7.35 -3.53 10.20
CA ASP A 17 -6.51 -4.63 10.73
C ASP A 17 -5.62 -5.42 9.74
N ASN A 18 -6.19 -5.96 8.67
CA ASN A 18 -5.58 -6.82 7.68
C ASN A 18 -5.75 -6.38 6.21
N THR A 19 -6.41 -5.27 5.89
CA THR A 19 -6.60 -4.87 4.48
C THR A 19 -6.28 -3.39 4.29
N PHE A 20 -5.51 -3.09 3.23
CA PHE A 20 -5.31 -1.72 2.76
C PHE A 20 -6.27 -1.44 1.61
N HIS A 21 -6.92 -0.27 1.64
CA HIS A 21 -7.76 0.22 0.56
C HIS A 21 -7.15 1.47 -0.07
N PHE A 22 -7.25 1.56 -1.39
CA PHE A 22 -6.77 2.66 -2.22
C PHE A 22 -7.98 3.36 -2.86
N GLU A 23 -7.91 4.69 -3.03
CA GLU A 23 -8.98 5.46 -3.68
C GLU A 23 -9.06 5.18 -5.20
N THR A 24 -7.92 4.80 -5.78
CA THR A 24 -7.73 4.51 -7.20
C THR A 24 -6.99 3.19 -7.35
N LYS A 25 -7.08 2.58 -8.53
CA LYS A 25 -6.31 1.40 -8.87
C LYS A 25 -4.82 1.74 -8.76
N THR A 26 -4.14 1.09 -7.81
CA THR A 26 -2.80 1.48 -7.38
C THR A 26 -1.87 0.29 -7.50
N LYS A 27 -0.76 0.48 -8.24
CA LYS A 27 0.35 -0.46 -8.23
C LYS A 27 1.01 -0.45 -6.85
N TYR A 28 1.07 -1.62 -6.22
CA TYR A 28 1.63 -1.79 -4.90
C TYR A 28 2.65 -2.94 -4.86
N GLU A 29 3.62 -2.82 -3.95
CA GLU A 29 4.58 -3.85 -3.56
C GLU A 29 4.75 -3.83 -2.05
N ILE A 30 4.61 -4.98 -1.39
CA ILE A 30 4.82 -5.15 0.04
C ILE A 30 6.08 -5.96 0.24
N TRP A 31 6.99 -5.41 1.04
CA TRP A 31 8.29 -5.98 1.34
C TRP A 31 8.37 -6.33 2.82
N ASP A 32 8.97 -7.48 3.16
CA ASP A 32 9.40 -7.77 4.52
C ASP A 32 10.63 -6.90 4.87
N SER A 33 10.89 -6.70 6.16
CA SER A 33 12.16 -6.20 6.73
C SER A 33 13.44 -6.78 6.11
N LYS A 34 13.39 -8.00 5.58
CA LYS A 34 14.52 -8.65 4.90
C LYS A 34 14.69 -8.27 3.43
N GLY A 35 13.82 -7.40 2.89
CA GLY A 35 13.84 -7.00 1.48
C GLY A 35 13.23 -8.03 0.53
N ALA A 36 12.49 -9.02 1.05
CA ALA A 36 11.76 -9.98 0.23
C ALA A 36 10.36 -9.44 -0.10
N VAL A 37 9.97 -9.52 -1.38
CA VAL A 37 8.64 -9.14 -1.84
C VAL A 37 7.64 -10.20 -1.40
N MET A 38 6.69 -9.80 -0.56
CA MET A 38 5.64 -10.68 -0.04
C MET A 38 4.38 -10.65 -0.92
N LEU A 39 4.00 -9.46 -1.37
CA LEU A 39 2.82 -9.23 -2.20
C LEU A 39 3.13 -8.12 -3.20
N ASN A 40 2.63 -8.24 -4.42
CA ASN A 40 2.67 -7.18 -5.41
C ASN A 40 1.46 -7.28 -6.33
N GLY A 41 1.07 -6.17 -6.93
CA GLY A 41 -0.06 -6.14 -7.85
C GLY A 41 -0.48 -4.73 -8.22
N ASP A 42 -1.61 -4.65 -8.90
CA ASP A 42 -2.27 -3.39 -9.26
C ASP A 42 -3.76 -3.57 -9.01
N ASP A 43 -4.24 -3.01 -7.90
CA ASP A 43 -5.61 -3.21 -7.41
C ASP A 43 -6.08 -2.01 -6.57
N PHE A 44 -7.33 -2.01 -6.15
CA PHE A 44 -7.93 -1.05 -5.23
C PHE A 44 -7.77 -1.47 -3.76
N SER A 45 -7.39 -2.71 -3.49
CA SER A 45 -7.09 -3.16 -2.14
C SER A 45 -6.03 -4.26 -2.10
N VAL A 46 -5.41 -4.44 -0.94
CA VAL A 46 -4.50 -5.55 -0.66
C VAL A 46 -4.78 -6.14 0.70
N ASP A 47 -5.03 -7.45 0.72
CA ASP A 47 -5.17 -8.25 1.92
C ASP A 47 -3.79 -8.72 2.42
N VAL A 48 -3.49 -8.36 3.67
CA VAL A 48 -2.29 -8.75 4.42
C VAL A 48 -2.63 -9.69 5.57
N SER A 49 -3.80 -10.34 5.57
CA SER A 49 -4.22 -11.27 6.62
C SER A 49 -3.30 -12.47 6.72
N LYS A 50 -2.77 -12.93 5.57
CA LYS A 50 -1.89 -14.10 5.44
C LYS A 50 -0.42 -13.82 5.76
N LEU A 51 -0.03 -12.56 6.00
CA LEU A 51 1.33 -12.23 6.39
C LEU A 51 1.54 -12.62 7.87
N ASN A 52 2.74 -13.07 8.20
CA ASN A 52 3.10 -13.33 9.60
C ASN A 52 3.26 -12.02 10.38
N GLY A 53 3.29 -12.10 11.72
CA GLY A 53 3.66 -10.95 12.55
C GLY A 53 5.07 -10.48 12.21
N GLY A 54 5.26 -9.17 12.01
CA GLY A 54 6.52 -8.64 11.51
C GLY A 54 6.48 -7.19 11.05
N ILE A 55 7.63 -6.71 10.57
CA ILE A 55 7.79 -5.38 9.99
C ILE A 55 7.69 -5.49 8.47
N TYR A 56 6.84 -4.67 7.89
CA TYR A 56 6.60 -4.62 6.45
C TYR A 56 6.66 -3.19 5.91
N TYR A 57 6.89 -3.10 4.62
CA TYR A 57 6.95 -1.84 3.87
C TYR A 57 6.02 -1.94 2.67
N LEU A 58 4.98 -1.11 2.65
CA LEU A 58 4.08 -0.93 1.51
C LEU A 58 4.65 0.18 0.63
N ASN A 59 5.10 -0.19 -0.55
CA ASN A 59 5.48 0.74 -1.61
C ASN A 59 4.31 0.87 -2.59
N THR A 60 3.86 2.09 -2.85
CA THR A 60 2.91 2.41 -3.90
C THR A 60 3.53 3.43 -4.85
N ASN A 61 2.91 3.67 -6.00
CA ASN A 61 3.42 4.62 -6.99
C ASN A 61 3.66 6.04 -6.42
N SER A 62 2.90 6.42 -5.39
CA SER A 62 2.90 7.78 -4.84
C SER A 62 3.55 7.87 -3.45
N LYS A 63 3.71 6.77 -2.72
CA LYS A 63 4.31 6.77 -1.38
C LYS A 63 4.87 5.41 -0.94
N MET A 64 5.80 5.44 0.00
CA MET A 64 6.24 4.26 0.74
C MET A 64 5.86 4.42 2.22
N GLU A 65 5.27 3.39 2.81
CA GLU A 65 4.81 3.41 4.20
C GLU A 65 5.24 2.13 4.93
N LYS A 66 5.82 2.31 6.13
CA LYS A 66 6.18 1.20 7.02
C LYS A 66 4.99 0.86 7.91
N PHE A 67 4.68 -0.42 8.04
CA PHE A 67 3.69 -0.91 8.98
C PHE A 67 4.19 -2.13 9.76
N ILE A 68 3.69 -2.28 10.98
CA ILE A 68 3.95 -3.44 11.84
C ILE A 68 2.66 -4.25 11.90
N LYS A 69 2.78 -5.55 11.59
CA LYS A 69 1.74 -6.54 11.80
C LYS A 69 1.99 -7.22 13.15
N LYS A 70 0.99 -7.17 14.03
CA LYS A 70 1.02 -7.81 15.34
C LYS A 70 0.50 -9.24 15.26
#